data_AF-A0A7X9J0J5-F1
#
_entry.id   AF-A0A7X9J0J5-F1
#
_cell.length_a   1.000
_cell.length_b   1.000
_cell.length_c   1.000
_cell.angle_alpha   90.00
_cell.angle_beta   90.00
_cell.angle_gamma   90.00
#
_symmetry.space_group_name_H-M   'P 1'
#
loop_
_entity.id
_entity.type
_entity.pdbx_description
1 polymer ?
#
loop_
_entity_poly.entity_id
_entity_poly.type
_entity_poly.pdbx_seq_one_letter_code
_entity_poly.pdbx_strand_id
1 'polypeptide(L)'
;KNNLVYGNIVYDFSSASYNKTGTNGNISTDPMFVYDTAGLPRLKAGSPCINTGTNDALIPESRAMQDKARIVGGTVDIGADEYTGVAPVQGIVYVKPGGDDTKNGLSWANAKKSPQAAIDQAVLTSAHVWIAAGTYIGTYQLKRGVMVYGGFAGSETSLNQRNIKGNPTILTSFQNGTVVSSEGNTTRDGGLDGFIVERGYSTGNGGGMNLAGQPIIRNNIVRNCNASNWGGGIFTS
;
A
#
# COMPACT_ATOMS: atom_id res chain seq x y z
N LYS A 1 -27.99 -10.92 -11.46
CA LYS A 1 -26.64 -10.38 -11.74
C LYS A 1 -25.95 -10.27 -10.40
N ASN A 2 -24.89 -11.03 -10.20
CA ASN A 2 -24.14 -11.05 -8.95
C ASN A 2 -23.18 -9.86 -8.95
N ASN A 3 -23.25 -9.00 -7.92
CA ASN A 3 -22.39 -7.84 -7.76
C ASN A 3 -21.65 -7.90 -6.43
N LEU A 4 -20.51 -7.24 -6.37
CA LEU A 4 -19.82 -6.92 -5.12
C LEU A 4 -20.31 -5.56 -4.63
N VAL A 5 -20.89 -5.52 -3.44
CA VAL A 5 -21.37 -4.29 -2.78
C VAL A 5 -20.58 -3.98 -1.51
N TYR A 6 -19.37 -4.56 -1.41
CA TYR A 6 -18.46 -4.33 -0.30
C TYR A 6 -18.07 -2.85 -0.22
N GLY A 7 -18.19 -2.28 0.99
CA GLY A 7 -17.90 -0.87 1.23
C GLY A 7 -19.06 0.09 0.93
N ASN A 8 -20.15 -0.39 0.32
CA ASN A 8 -21.33 0.46 0.12
C ASN A 8 -22.03 0.74 1.45
N ILE A 9 -22.42 2.00 1.65
CA ILE A 9 -23.13 2.51 2.82
C ILE A 9 -24.56 2.95 2.47
N VAL A 10 -25.31 3.36 3.49
CA VAL A 10 -26.63 3.98 3.31
C VAL A 10 -26.47 5.19 2.38
N TYR A 11 -27.31 5.26 1.34
CA TYR A 11 -27.34 6.23 0.22
C TYR A 11 -26.53 5.90 -1.04
N ASP A 12 -25.78 4.81 -1.08
CA ASP A 12 -25.11 4.38 -2.33
C ASP A 12 -26.06 3.70 -3.34
N PHE A 13 -27.32 3.46 -2.93
CA PHE A 13 -28.37 2.91 -3.79
C PHE A 13 -29.61 3.82 -3.79
N SER A 14 -30.15 4.12 -4.97
CA SER A 14 -31.36 4.93 -5.16
C SER A 14 -32.68 4.19 -4.86
N SER A 15 -32.62 2.99 -4.26
CA SER A 15 -33.80 2.11 -4.07
C SER A 15 -34.15 1.88 -2.61
N ALA A 16 -35.44 1.59 -2.33
CA ALA A 16 -36.04 1.45 -0.99
C ALA A 16 -35.45 0.36 -0.07
N SER A 17 -34.55 -0.50 -0.56
CA SER A 17 -33.77 -1.42 0.29
C SER A 17 -32.32 -0.99 0.32
N TYR A 18 -31.92 -0.44 1.48
CA TYR A 18 -30.64 0.21 1.74
C TYR A 18 -29.44 -0.75 1.78
N ASN A 19 -29.68 -2.06 1.95
CA ASN A 19 -28.65 -3.10 1.90
C ASN A 19 -29.00 -4.12 0.82
N LYS A 20 -28.09 -4.31 -0.14
CA LYS A 20 -28.23 -5.28 -1.23
C LYS A 20 -27.48 -6.58 -0.98
N THR A 21 -26.74 -6.70 0.12
CA THR A 21 -26.03 -7.93 0.50
C THR A 21 -27.00 -9.12 0.53
N GLY A 22 -26.63 -10.21 -0.13
CA GLY A 22 -27.43 -11.44 -0.20
C GLY A 22 -28.61 -11.38 -1.18
N THR A 23 -28.98 -10.20 -1.69
CA THR A 23 -30.04 -10.09 -2.71
C THR A 23 -29.47 -10.38 -4.10
N ASN A 24 -30.17 -11.19 -4.92
CA ASN A 24 -29.77 -11.49 -6.30
C ASN A 24 -28.30 -11.96 -6.48
N GLY A 25 -27.77 -12.69 -5.49
CA GLY A 25 -26.38 -13.17 -5.50
C GLY A 25 -25.32 -12.11 -5.22
N ASN A 26 -25.71 -10.94 -4.71
CA ASN A 26 -24.76 -9.89 -4.32
C ASN A 26 -23.99 -10.29 -3.05
N ILE A 27 -22.69 -10.02 -3.04
CA ILE A 27 -21.79 -10.27 -1.93
C ILE A 27 -21.28 -8.97 -1.32
N SER A 28 -21.05 -8.95 -0.01
CA SER A 28 -20.46 -7.81 0.71
C SER A 28 -19.35 -8.32 1.62
N THR A 29 -18.25 -8.71 1.00
CA THR A 29 -17.06 -9.23 1.65
C THR A 29 -15.86 -8.63 0.93
N ASP A 30 -14.77 -8.37 1.66
CA ASP A 30 -13.56 -7.78 1.08
C ASP A 30 -13.16 -8.54 -0.20
N PRO A 31 -13.10 -7.87 -1.38
CA PRO A 31 -12.73 -8.50 -2.64
C PRO A 31 -11.31 -9.03 -2.66
N MET A 32 -10.48 -8.74 -1.65
CA MET A 32 -9.13 -9.26 -1.54
C MET A 32 -8.27 -8.89 -2.76
N PHE A 33 -8.39 -7.65 -3.24
CA PHE A 33 -7.55 -7.16 -4.31
C PHE A 33 -6.09 -7.07 -3.88
N VAL A 34 -5.21 -7.40 -4.80
CA VAL A 34 -3.78 -7.06 -4.82
C VAL A 34 -3.51 -6.31 -6.12
N TYR A 35 -2.34 -5.72 -6.27
CA TYR A 35 -2.00 -5.00 -7.50
C TYR A 35 -0.83 -5.65 -8.19
N ASP A 36 -0.90 -5.82 -9.51
CA ASP A 36 0.25 -6.35 -10.25
C ASP A 36 1.35 -5.28 -10.44
N THR A 37 2.44 -5.66 -11.10
CA THR A 37 3.57 -4.78 -11.38
C THR A 37 3.22 -3.59 -12.29
N ALA A 38 2.08 -3.64 -12.99
CA ALA A 38 1.56 -2.53 -13.77
C ALA A 38 0.63 -1.62 -12.96
N GLY A 39 0.43 -1.90 -11.67
CA GLY A 39 -0.43 -1.12 -10.79
C GLY A 39 -1.92 -1.38 -10.96
N LEU A 40 -2.28 -2.44 -11.69
CA LEU A 40 -3.67 -2.78 -11.95
C LEU A 40 -4.21 -3.64 -10.79
N PRO A 41 -5.44 -3.40 -10.30
CA PRO A 41 -6.05 -4.23 -9.27
C PRO A 41 -6.38 -5.60 -9.85
N ARG A 42 -6.06 -6.64 -9.09
CA ARG A 42 -6.16 -8.04 -9.49
C ARG A 42 -6.66 -8.89 -8.33
N LEU A 43 -7.36 -9.96 -8.63
CA LEU A 43 -7.87 -10.88 -7.60
C LEU A 43 -6.75 -11.76 -7.05
N LYS A 44 -6.66 -11.93 -5.72
CA LYS A 44 -5.75 -12.90 -5.10
C LYS A 44 -6.48 -14.22 -4.80
N ALA A 45 -5.71 -15.30 -4.63
CA ALA A 45 -6.25 -16.60 -4.23
C ALA A 45 -7.16 -16.47 -2.99
N GLY A 46 -8.36 -17.06 -3.07
CA GLY A 46 -9.35 -17.02 -2.00
C GLY A 46 -10.25 -15.78 -1.97
N SER A 47 -10.14 -14.87 -2.95
CA SER A 47 -11.08 -13.76 -3.10
C SER A 47 -12.52 -14.27 -3.26
N PRO A 48 -13.52 -13.63 -2.61
CA PRO A 48 -14.93 -13.99 -2.77
C PRO A 48 -15.48 -13.67 -4.17
N CYS A 49 -14.73 -12.92 -4.99
CA CYS A 49 -15.13 -12.56 -6.35
C CYS A 49 -14.80 -13.64 -7.39
N ILE A 50 -14.03 -14.66 -7.02
CA ILE A 50 -13.57 -15.72 -7.93
C ILE A 50 -14.70 -16.70 -8.22
N ASN A 51 -15.04 -16.90 -9.50
CA ASN A 51 -16.07 -17.79 -10.02
C ASN A 51 -17.47 -17.56 -9.41
N THR A 52 -17.77 -16.32 -8.99
CA THR A 52 -19.06 -15.98 -8.36
C THR A 52 -19.93 -15.05 -9.20
N GLY A 53 -19.50 -14.65 -10.38
CA GLY A 53 -20.27 -13.82 -11.31
C GLY A 53 -21.37 -14.58 -12.05
N THR A 54 -22.00 -13.92 -13.03
CA THR A 54 -23.06 -14.52 -13.86
C THR A 54 -22.68 -14.45 -15.34
N ASN A 55 -22.48 -15.59 -15.99
CA ASN A 55 -22.09 -15.64 -17.41
C ASN A 55 -23.13 -14.98 -18.33
N ASP A 56 -24.42 -15.10 -18.00
CA ASP A 56 -25.53 -14.49 -18.78
C ASP A 56 -25.51 -12.95 -18.78
N ALA A 57 -24.69 -12.33 -17.92
CA ALA A 57 -24.53 -10.88 -17.88
C ALA A 57 -23.39 -10.38 -18.79
N LEU A 58 -22.63 -11.28 -19.43
CA LEU A 58 -21.54 -10.92 -20.32
C LEU A 58 -22.07 -10.43 -21.67
N ILE A 59 -21.49 -9.33 -22.14
CA ILE A 59 -21.70 -8.88 -23.51
C ILE A 59 -20.84 -9.78 -24.42
N PRO A 60 -21.37 -10.29 -25.55
CA PRO A 60 -20.56 -11.02 -26.52
C PRO A 60 -19.28 -10.26 -26.86
N GLU A 61 -18.16 -10.97 -26.94
CA GLU A 61 -16.83 -10.40 -27.21
C GLU A 61 -16.28 -9.43 -26.16
N SER A 62 -16.94 -9.23 -25.02
CA SER A 62 -16.33 -8.49 -23.92
C SER A 62 -15.04 -9.16 -23.46
N ARG A 63 -14.11 -8.34 -22.98
CA ARG A 63 -12.77 -8.74 -22.55
C ARG A 63 -12.53 -8.32 -21.11
N ALA A 64 -11.75 -9.10 -20.40
CA ALA A 64 -11.30 -8.78 -19.06
C ALA A 64 -10.17 -7.75 -19.14
N MET A 65 -9.71 -7.31 -17.99
CA MET A 65 -8.53 -6.48 -17.84
C MET A 65 -7.33 -7.14 -18.55
N GLN A 66 -6.55 -6.32 -19.27
CA GLN A 66 -5.46 -6.77 -20.14
C GLN A 66 -5.90 -7.63 -21.35
N ASP A 67 -7.11 -7.39 -21.87
CA ASP A 67 -7.64 -8.03 -23.08
C ASP A 67 -7.77 -9.57 -22.99
N LYS A 68 -7.95 -10.09 -21.77
CA LYS A 68 -8.11 -11.53 -21.52
C LYS A 68 -9.54 -11.99 -21.76
N ALA A 69 -9.74 -13.29 -21.94
CA ALA A 69 -11.09 -13.87 -21.96
C ALA A 69 -11.82 -13.60 -20.64
N ARG A 70 -13.13 -13.33 -20.72
CA ARG A 70 -14.01 -13.08 -19.55
C ARG A 70 -14.42 -14.33 -18.76
N ILE A 71 -14.02 -15.52 -19.18
CA ILE A 71 -14.37 -16.74 -18.45
C ILE A 71 -13.10 -17.58 -18.31
N VAL A 72 -12.66 -17.75 -17.07
CA VAL A 72 -11.55 -18.63 -16.68
C VAL A 72 -12.08 -19.60 -15.62
N GLY A 73 -12.00 -20.91 -15.85
CA GLY A 73 -12.51 -21.89 -14.88
C GLY A 73 -14.03 -22.15 -14.94
N GLY A 74 -14.73 -21.61 -15.95
CA GLY A 74 -16.12 -21.92 -16.28
C GLY A 74 -17.15 -20.88 -15.83
N THR A 75 -16.80 -20.01 -14.87
CA THR A 75 -17.66 -18.91 -14.41
C THR A 75 -16.87 -17.60 -14.41
N VAL A 76 -17.50 -16.51 -14.85
CA VAL A 76 -16.92 -15.16 -14.79
C VAL A 76 -16.69 -14.72 -13.35
N ASP A 77 -15.58 -14.04 -13.08
CA ASP A 77 -15.32 -13.37 -11.81
C ASP A 77 -16.13 -12.07 -11.67
N ILE A 78 -16.52 -11.70 -10.44
CA ILE A 78 -17.16 -10.40 -10.19
C ILE A 78 -16.10 -9.31 -10.29
N GLY A 79 -16.16 -8.51 -11.36
CA GLY A 79 -15.28 -7.36 -11.56
C GLY A 79 -14.73 -7.27 -12.98
N ALA A 80 -13.61 -6.57 -13.14
CA ALA A 80 -12.96 -6.37 -14.44
C ALA A 80 -11.84 -7.38 -14.72
N ASP A 81 -11.36 -8.13 -13.72
CA ASP A 81 -10.23 -9.06 -13.83
C ASP A 81 -10.70 -10.50 -13.58
N GLU A 82 -10.08 -11.47 -14.28
CA GLU A 82 -10.32 -12.90 -14.09
C GLU A 82 -9.09 -13.54 -13.44
N TYR A 83 -9.30 -14.30 -12.37
CA TYR A 83 -8.28 -14.99 -11.63
C TYR A 83 -7.75 -16.21 -12.40
N THR A 84 -6.54 -16.07 -12.93
CA THR A 84 -5.90 -17.10 -13.76
C THR A 84 -5.22 -18.24 -12.99
N GLY A 85 -5.49 -18.38 -11.68
CA GLY A 85 -4.77 -19.33 -10.82
C GLY A 85 -3.38 -18.84 -10.38
N VAL A 86 -2.90 -17.73 -10.94
CA VAL A 86 -1.65 -17.06 -10.52
C VAL A 86 -2.02 -15.85 -9.68
N ALA A 87 -1.60 -15.86 -8.41
CA ALA A 87 -1.75 -14.70 -7.54
C ALA A 87 -0.93 -13.53 -8.14
N PRO A 88 -1.53 -12.35 -8.29
CA PRO A 88 -0.81 -11.15 -8.70
C PRO A 88 0.23 -10.81 -7.62
N VAL A 89 1.46 -10.59 -8.04
CA VAL A 89 2.52 -10.20 -7.11
C VAL A 89 2.37 -8.72 -6.83
N GLN A 90 2.05 -8.37 -5.58
CA GLN A 90 2.06 -6.98 -5.14
C GLN A 90 3.38 -6.33 -5.50
N GLY A 91 3.33 -5.26 -6.30
CA GLY A 91 4.52 -4.56 -6.76
C GLY A 91 5.41 -4.12 -5.60
N ILE A 92 6.72 -4.08 -5.83
CA ILE A 92 7.71 -3.58 -4.87
C ILE A 92 8.53 -2.48 -5.55
N VAL A 93 8.66 -1.35 -4.87
CA VAL A 93 9.64 -0.31 -5.23
C VAL A 93 10.79 -0.37 -4.23
N TYR A 94 11.99 -0.63 -4.74
CA TYR A 94 13.21 -0.82 -3.95
C TYR A 94 13.97 0.49 -3.79
N VAL A 95 14.50 0.74 -2.59
CA VAL A 95 15.31 1.92 -2.23
C VAL A 95 16.59 1.48 -1.55
N LYS A 96 17.74 2.04 -1.94
CA LYS A 96 19.02 1.76 -1.27
C LYS A 96 19.97 2.97 -1.26
N PRO A 97 20.94 3.03 -0.34
CA PRO A 97 22.02 4.01 -0.44
C PRO A 97 22.76 3.85 -1.78
N GLY A 98 23.04 4.97 -2.46
CA GLY A 98 23.64 4.94 -3.79
C GLY A 98 22.70 4.49 -4.93
N GLY A 99 21.40 4.37 -4.66
CA GLY A 99 20.39 4.26 -5.72
C GLY A 99 20.28 5.51 -6.59
N ASP A 100 19.35 5.49 -7.55
CA ASP A 100 19.16 6.57 -8.52
C ASP A 100 17.67 6.76 -8.81
N ASP A 101 17.15 7.97 -8.60
CA ASP A 101 15.72 8.28 -8.75
C ASP A 101 15.24 8.28 -10.21
N THR A 102 16.17 8.31 -11.18
CA THR A 102 15.87 8.14 -12.61
C THR A 102 15.58 6.69 -12.99
N LYS A 103 15.97 5.72 -12.15
CA LYS A 103 15.71 4.29 -12.39
C LYS A 103 14.29 3.89 -11.99
N ASN A 104 13.81 2.77 -12.52
CA ASN A 104 12.43 2.33 -12.31
C ASN A 104 12.12 1.78 -10.90
N GLY A 105 13.12 1.50 -10.06
CA GLY A 105 12.89 1.00 -8.71
C GLY A 105 12.36 -0.43 -8.63
N LEU A 106 12.31 -1.22 -9.73
CA LEU A 106 11.68 -2.55 -9.75
C LEU A 106 12.62 -3.71 -9.38
N SER A 107 13.86 -3.40 -8.99
CA SER A 107 14.80 -4.37 -8.41
C SER A 107 15.85 -3.64 -7.56
N TRP A 108 16.59 -4.37 -6.73
CA TRP A 108 17.72 -3.79 -5.98
C TRP A 108 18.82 -3.19 -6.87
N ALA A 109 19.03 -3.71 -8.08
CA ALA A 109 19.99 -3.15 -9.05
C ALA A 109 19.52 -1.80 -9.61
N ASN A 110 18.21 -1.65 -9.75
CA ASN A 110 17.57 -0.44 -10.27
C ASN A 110 16.83 0.37 -9.20
N ALA A 111 17.24 0.21 -7.94
CA ALA A 111 16.60 0.85 -6.80
C ALA A 111 16.67 2.39 -6.87
N LYS A 112 15.61 3.02 -6.38
CA LYS A 112 15.54 4.48 -6.15
C LYS A 112 16.56 4.90 -5.10
N LYS A 113 16.95 6.17 -5.15
CA LYS A 113 17.81 6.79 -4.14
C LYS A 113 16.99 7.25 -2.93
N SER A 114 15.85 7.91 -3.19
CA SER A 114 15.07 8.57 -2.16
C SER A 114 13.83 7.76 -1.75
N PRO A 115 13.55 7.64 -0.44
CA PRO A 115 12.31 7.04 0.03
C PRO A 115 11.05 7.74 -0.49
N GLN A 116 11.05 9.07 -0.58
CA GLN A 116 9.87 9.80 -1.06
C GLN A 116 9.56 9.51 -2.53
N ALA A 117 10.56 9.48 -3.43
CA ALA A 117 10.31 9.13 -4.84
C ALA A 117 9.77 7.70 -4.99
N ALA A 118 10.19 6.78 -4.12
CA ALA A 118 9.64 5.43 -4.11
C ALA A 118 8.21 5.37 -3.57
N ILE A 119 7.88 6.14 -2.52
CA ILE A 119 6.50 6.26 -2.01
C ILE A 119 5.59 6.84 -3.09
N ASP A 120 6.00 7.91 -3.75
CA ASP A 120 5.20 8.57 -4.79
C ASP A 120 4.94 7.62 -5.98
N GLN A 121 5.95 6.85 -6.40
CA GLN A 121 5.77 5.84 -7.44
C GLN A 121 4.91 4.66 -6.97
N ALA A 122 5.06 4.25 -5.71
CA ALA A 122 4.30 3.15 -5.15
C ALA A 122 2.80 3.46 -5.07
N VAL A 123 2.40 4.71 -4.83
CA VAL A 123 0.99 5.11 -4.89
C VAL A 123 0.39 4.88 -6.28
N LEU A 124 1.12 5.20 -7.34
CA LEU A 124 0.64 5.04 -8.72
C LEU A 124 0.39 3.58 -9.09
N THR A 125 1.04 2.66 -8.38
CA THR A 125 1.00 1.22 -8.67
C THR A 125 0.45 0.39 -7.51
N SER A 126 -0.02 1.05 -6.44
CA SER A 126 -0.39 0.41 -5.16
C SER A 126 0.64 -0.63 -4.66
N ALA A 127 1.91 -0.34 -4.92
CA ALA A 127 3.05 -1.16 -4.54
C ALA A 127 3.44 -0.94 -3.07
N HIS A 128 4.23 -1.86 -2.54
CA HIS A 128 4.97 -1.64 -1.31
C HIS A 128 6.34 -1.03 -1.59
N VAL A 129 6.93 -0.39 -0.57
CA VAL A 129 8.29 0.16 -0.65
C VAL A 129 9.21 -0.63 0.27
N TRP A 130 10.32 -1.14 -0.28
CA TRP A 130 11.35 -1.86 0.48
C TRP A 130 12.64 -1.06 0.51
N ILE A 131 13.11 -0.74 1.72
CA ILE A 131 14.24 0.16 1.95
C ILE A 131 15.39 -0.60 2.61
N ALA A 132 16.53 -0.64 1.94
CA ALA A 132 17.75 -1.23 2.47
C ALA A 132 18.28 -0.47 3.70
N ALA A 133 19.17 -1.11 4.45
CA ALA A 133 19.86 -0.51 5.58
C ALA A 133 20.61 0.75 5.12
N GLY A 134 20.61 1.76 5.98
CA GLY A 134 21.24 3.05 5.70
C GLY A 134 20.52 4.20 6.37
N THR A 135 21.12 5.38 6.24
CA THR A 135 20.57 6.64 6.74
C THR A 135 20.05 7.46 5.59
N TYR A 136 18.76 7.79 5.64
CA TYR A 136 18.07 8.58 4.65
C TYR A 136 17.68 9.92 5.25
N ILE A 137 18.15 10.99 4.59
CA ILE A 137 17.96 12.36 5.03
C ILE A 137 16.79 12.98 4.28
N GLY A 138 15.80 13.47 5.00
CA GLY A 138 14.64 14.15 4.44
C GLY A 138 13.43 14.10 5.34
N THR A 139 12.31 14.53 4.77
CA THR A 139 10.98 14.39 5.34
C THR A 139 10.16 13.50 4.40
N TYR A 140 9.30 12.65 4.98
CA TYR A 140 8.64 11.57 4.25
C TYR A 140 7.15 11.57 4.54
N GLN A 141 6.34 11.78 3.51
CA GLN A 141 4.88 11.75 3.61
C GLN A 141 4.38 10.37 3.21
N LEU A 142 3.85 9.63 4.18
CA LEU A 142 3.14 8.37 3.97
C LEU A 142 1.85 8.62 3.18
N LYS A 143 1.57 7.69 2.27
CA LYS A 143 0.41 7.74 1.38
C LYS A 143 -0.48 6.53 1.62
N ARG A 144 -1.76 6.68 1.30
CA ARG A 144 -2.76 5.61 1.42
C ARG A 144 -2.37 4.39 0.60
N GLY A 145 -2.60 3.18 1.13
CA GLY A 145 -2.32 1.93 0.43
C GLY A 145 -0.84 1.57 0.26
N VAL A 146 0.10 2.42 0.72
CA VAL A 146 1.53 2.17 0.59
C VAL A 146 2.13 1.78 1.94
N MET A 147 2.48 0.50 2.10
CA MET A 147 3.33 0.06 3.20
C MET A 147 4.80 0.26 2.84
N VAL A 148 5.51 0.92 3.74
CA VAL A 148 6.95 1.19 3.65
C VAL A 148 7.67 0.32 4.69
N TYR A 149 8.65 -0.46 4.24
CA TYR A 149 9.35 -1.46 5.04
C TYR A 149 10.87 -1.20 5.07
N GLY A 150 11.44 -1.11 6.26
CA GLY A 150 12.89 -1.07 6.52
C GLY A 150 13.42 -2.42 7.00
N GLY A 151 14.73 -2.61 7.11
CA GLY A 151 15.31 -3.87 7.58
C GLY A 151 15.89 -4.79 6.52
N PHE A 152 16.13 -4.29 5.30
CA PHE A 152 16.69 -5.08 4.19
C PHE A 152 18.19 -4.85 4.02
N ALA A 153 18.94 -5.85 3.57
CA ALA A 153 20.33 -5.74 3.15
C ALA A 153 20.47 -5.28 1.69
N GLY A 154 19.40 -5.39 0.89
CA GLY A 154 19.39 -4.99 -0.52
C GLY A 154 19.58 -6.17 -1.49
N SER A 155 19.20 -7.38 -1.06
CA SER A 155 19.26 -8.61 -1.89
C SER A 155 18.04 -9.51 -1.72
N GLU A 156 17.11 -9.13 -0.85
CA GLU A 156 15.94 -9.91 -0.50
C GLU A 156 14.93 -10.00 -1.64
N THR A 157 14.28 -11.16 -1.71
CA THR A 157 13.21 -11.50 -2.64
C THR A 157 11.86 -11.69 -1.94
N SER A 158 11.83 -11.71 -0.61
CA SER A 158 10.60 -11.88 0.19
C SER A 158 10.62 -11.06 1.49
N LEU A 159 9.44 -10.63 1.95
CA LEU A 159 9.31 -9.75 3.12
C LEU A 159 9.83 -10.38 4.42
N ASN A 160 9.73 -11.70 4.54
CA ASN A 160 10.19 -12.47 5.71
C ASN A 160 11.72 -12.61 5.81
N GLN A 161 12.48 -12.20 4.78
CA GLN A 161 13.95 -12.16 4.83
C GLN A 161 14.48 -10.91 5.54
N ARG A 162 13.62 -9.95 5.89
CA ARG A 162 13.99 -8.75 6.66
C ARG A 162 14.67 -9.12 7.97
N ASN A 163 15.76 -8.43 8.27
CA ASN A 163 16.42 -8.46 9.57
C ASN A 163 16.44 -7.04 10.14
N ILE A 164 15.35 -6.62 10.78
CA ILE A 164 15.17 -5.23 11.27
C ILE A 164 16.31 -4.81 12.21
N LYS A 165 16.80 -5.74 13.05
CA LYS A 165 17.89 -5.45 14.00
C LYS A 165 19.26 -5.43 13.32
N GLY A 166 19.52 -6.35 12.38
CA GLY A 166 20.79 -6.47 11.69
C GLY A 166 21.00 -5.46 10.55
N ASN A 167 19.91 -4.97 9.97
CA ASN A 167 19.89 -4.07 8.82
C ASN A 167 19.15 -2.77 9.16
N PRO A 168 19.67 -1.94 10.07
CA PRO A 168 18.96 -0.74 10.52
C PRO A 168 18.69 0.23 9.37
N THR A 169 17.44 0.63 9.21
CA THR A 169 17.01 1.67 8.27
C THR A 169 16.62 2.92 9.05
N ILE A 170 17.37 4.01 8.86
CA ILE A 170 17.25 5.23 9.64
C ILE A 170 16.65 6.34 8.75
N LEU A 171 15.56 6.95 9.21
CA LEU A 171 14.99 8.16 8.62
C LEU A 171 15.29 9.33 9.55
N THR A 172 15.80 10.43 8.99
CA THR A 172 16.12 11.63 9.76
C THR A 172 15.96 12.91 8.95
N SER A 173 15.51 13.99 9.59
CA SER A 173 15.49 15.32 8.98
C SER A 173 16.64 16.20 9.45
N PHE A 174 17.54 15.70 10.33
CA PHE A 174 18.61 16.51 10.94
C PHE A 174 18.11 17.83 11.54
N GLN A 175 16.98 17.77 12.26
CA GLN A 175 16.28 18.89 12.89
C GLN A 175 15.65 19.88 11.90
N ASN A 176 15.42 19.45 10.65
CA ASN A 176 14.79 20.25 9.62
C ASN A 176 13.37 19.76 9.30
N GLY A 177 12.49 19.80 10.30
CA GLY A 177 11.08 19.40 10.16
C GLY A 177 10.74 18.05 10.77
N THR A 178 9.44 17.73 10.74
CA THR A 178 8.90 16.40 11.04
C THR A 178 9.48 15.36 10.08
N VAL A 179 10.05 14.27 10.59
CA VAL A 179 10.68 13.24 9.73
C VAL A 179 9.64 12.47 8.92
N VAL A 180 8.54 12.04 9.54
CA VAL A 180 7.49 11.28 8.86
C VAL A 180 6.13 11.93 9.11
N SER A 181 5.37 12.18 8.06
CA SER A 181 3.98 12.63 8.16
C SER A 181 3.04 11.68 7.43
N SER A 182 1.74 11.74 7.71
CA SER A 182 0.72 11.05 6.89
C SER A 182 -0.40 12.00 6.50
N GLU A 183 -1.05 11.69 5.38
CA GLU A 183 -2.25 12.41 4.94
C GLU A 183 -3.48 12.00 5.76
N GLY A 184 -4.41 12.93 5.99
CA GLY A 184 -5.61 12.70 6.81
C GLY A 184 -6.60 11.66 6.27
N ASN A 185 -6.39 11.17 5.04
CA ASN A 185 -7.16 10.09 4.43
C ASN A 185 -6.39 8.76 4.36
N THR A 186 -5.24 8.63 5.02
CA THR A 186 -4.57 7.33 5.14
C THR A 186 -5.46 6.36 5.89
N THR A 187 -5.82 5.25 5.24
CA THR A 187 -6.60 4.16 5.82
C THR A 187 -5.67 3.07 6.39
N ARG A 188 -6.21 2.02 7.02
CA ARG A 188 -5.46 0.89 7.60
C ARG A 188 -4.76 -0.01 6.55
N ASP A 189 -4.40 0.53 5.39
CA ASP A 189 -3.79 -0.15 4.25
C ASP A 189 -2.41 0.43 3.86
N GLY A 190 -1.96 1.52 4.51
CA GLY A 190 -0.62 2.10 4.32
C GLY A 190 0.07 2.38 5.65
N GLY A 191 1.39 2.56 5.65
CA GLY A 191 2.12 2.72 6.91
C GLY A 191 3.64 2.54 6.84
N LEU A 192 4.26 2.47 8.02
CA LEU A 192 5.70 2.41 8.22
C LEU A 192 6.07 1.26 9.17
N ASP A 193 6.99 0.40 8.74
CA ASP A 193 7.45 -0.77 9.51
C ASP A 193 8.98 -0.93 9.50
N GLY A 194 9.59 -0.97 10.68
CA GLY A 194 10.98 -1.42 10.86
C GLY A 194 12.02 -0.32 10.68
N PHE A 195 11.70 0.90 11.11
CA PHE A 195 12.56 2.07 10.98
C PHE A 195 13.04 2.60 12.33
N ILE A 196 14.21 3.23 12.30
CA ILE A 196 14.61 4.20 13.32
C ILE A 196 14.27 5.57 12.77
N VAL A 197 13.37 6.30 13.44
CA VAL A 197 13.04 7.69 13.10
C VAL A 197 13.69 8.58 14.13
N GLU A 198 14.59 9.46 13.69
CA GLU A 198 15.39 10.24 14.62
C GLU A 198 15.72 11.66 14.19
N ARG A 199 16.03 12.49 15.20
CA ARG A 199 16.50 13.87 15.04
C ARG A 199 15.53 14.72 14.21
N GLY A 200 14.24 14.51 14.41
CA GLY A 200 13.20 15.38 13.87
C GLY A 200 12.94 16.59 14.76
N TYR A 201 12.68 17.75 14.17
CA TYR A 201 12.30 18.96 14.89
C TYR A 201 11.11 19.64 14.20
N SER A 202 10.01 19.81 14.91
CA SER A 202 8.82 20.52 14.43
C SER A 202 8.54 21.74 15.28
N THR A 203 8.27 22.90 14.66
CA THR A 203 7.74 24.08 15.39
C THR A 203 6.26 23.90 15.76
N GLY A 204 5.60 22.86 15.23
CA GLY A 204 4.25 22.46 15.59
C GLY A 204 4.25 21.17 16.40
N ASN A 205 3.53 20.18 15.90
CA ASN A 205 3.43 18.85 16.52
C ASN A 205 4.31 17.82 15.79
N GLY A 206 4.63 16.72 16.48
CA GLY A 206 5.16 15.52 15.83
C GLY A 206 6.57 15.69 15.28
N GLY A 207 7.58 15.84 16.14
CA GLY A 207 8.96 16.01 15.69
C GLY A 207 9.48 14.81 14.91
N GLY A 208 9.29 13.61 15.44
CA GLY A 208 9.59 12.37 14.73
C GLY A 208 8.50 12.04 13.71
N MET A 209 7.27 11.90 14.19
CA MET A 209 6.11 11.57 13.36
C MET A 209 4.91 12.47 13.65
N ASN A 210 4.27 12.99 12.61
CA ASN A 210 2.99 13.72 12.70
C ASN A 210 1.95 12.99 11.84
N LEU A 211 1.12 12.16 12.48
CA LEU A 211 0.29 11.19 11.79
C LEU A 211 -1.19 11.58 11.86
N ALA A 212 -1.78 11.87 10.72
CA ALA A 212 -3.23 11.99 10.56
C ALA A 212 -3.80 10.72 9.91
N GLY A 213 -5.08 10.41 10.15
CA GLY A 213 -5.72 9.21 9.62
C GLY A 213 -5.39 7.95 10.43
N GLN A 214 -5.25 6.80 9.77
CA GLN A 214 -5.02 5.49 10.41
C GLN A 214 -3.86 4.68 9.80
N PRO A 215 -2.65 5.26 9.65
CA PRO A 215 -1.51 4.51 9.12
C PRO A 215 -1.08 3.39 10.08
N ILE A 216 -0.60 2.28 9.53
CA ILE A 216 -0.02 1.18 10.31
C ILE A 216 1.41 1.55 10.71
N ILE A 217 1.66 1.72 12.01
CA ILE A 217 2.99 1.99 12.56
C ILE A 217 3.43 0.80 13.41
N ARG A 218 4.49 0.09 13.01
CA ARG A 218 4.96 -1.13 13.70
C ARG A 218 6.48 -1.26 13.68
N ASN A 219 7.05 -1.87 14.72
CA ASN A 219 8.49 -2.16 14.82
C ASN A 219 9.40 -0.94 14.60
N ASN A 220 8.94 0.26 14.95
CA ASN A 220 9.71 1.49 14.78
C ASN A 220 10.30 1.94 16.12
N ILE A 221 11.49 2.53 16.07
CA ILE A 221 12.10 3.24 17.19
C ILE A 221 12.06 4.74 16.87
N VAL A 222 11.45 5.54 17.73
CA VAL A 222 11.44 7.01 17.58
C VAL A 222 12.28 7.63 18.69
N ARG A 223 13.36 8.34 18.34
CA ARG A 223 14.32 8.88 19.34
C ARG A 223 14.91 10.22 18.94
N ASN A 224 15.35 10.98 19.94
CA ASN A 224 16.04 12.27 19.74
C ASN A 224 15.22 13.28 18.91
N CYS A 225 13.90 13.23 18.98
CA CYS A 225 13.00 14.12 18.27
C CYS A 225 12.37 15.14 19.23
N ASN A 226 12.08 16.34 18.73
CA ASN A 226 11.54 17.43 19.51
C ASN A 226 10.41 18.16 18.74
N ALA A 227 9.42 18.68 19.46
CA ALA A 227 8.35 19.49 18.91
C ALA A 227 8.06 20.65 19.88
N SER A 228 7.77 21.84 19.36
CA SER A 228 7.45 23.00 20.21
C SER A 228 6.07 22.93 20.87
N ASN A 229 5.11 22.22 20.26
CA ASN A 229 3.76 22.08 20.80
C ASN A 229 3.54 20.71 21.45
N TRP A 230 3.29 19.66 20.66
CA TRP A 230 2.94 18.33 21.17
C TRP A 230 3.65 17.20 20.43
N GLY A 231 3.93 16.11 21.15
CA GLY A 231 4.41 14.87 20.55
C GLY A 231 5.80 14.98 19.91
N GLY A 232 6.83 15.33 20.69
CA GLY A 232 8.21 15.42 20.18
C GLY A 232 8.65 14.16 19.43
N GLY A 233 8.28 12.98 19.94
CA GLY A 233 8.41 11.72 19.22
C GLY A 233 7.31 11.54 18.16
N ILE A 234 6.07 11.31 18.61
CA ILE A 234 4.92 11.05 17.74
C ILE A 234 3.75 11.93 18.18
N PHE A 235 3.07 12.55 17.23
CA PHE A 235 1.76 13.16 17.39
C PHE A 235 0.76 12.48 16.46
N THR A 236 -0.45 12.25 16.94
CA THR A 236 -1.56 11.66 16.17
C THR A 236 -2.80 12.52 16.29
N SER A 237 -3.51 12.74 15.19
CA SER A 237 -4.78 13.51 15.14
C SER A 237 -5.89 12.78 14.41
#